data_AF-A0AAP8GDY1-F1
#
_entry.id   AF-A0AAP8GDY1-F1
#
_cell.length_a   1.000
_cell.length_b   1.000
_cell.length_c   1.000
_cell.angle_alpha   90.00
_cell.angle_beta   90.00
_cell.angle_gamma   90.00
#
_symmetry.space_group_name_H-M   'P 1'
#
loop_
_entity.id
_entity.type
_entity.pdbx_description
1 polymer ?
#
loop_
_entity_poly.entity_id
_entity_poly.type
_entity_poly.pdbx_seq_one_letter_code
_entity_poly.pdbx_strand_id
1 'polypeptide(L)'
;LQWEGVDGPEAVDLVVLLAIPLNEAGTTHMQLLTALTTRLADDEIRARIQSATTPDELLSALDDKGGTQPSASFSNAPTIVCVTACPAGIAHTYMAAEYLEKAGRKL
;
A
#
# COMPACT_ATOMS: atom_id res chain seq x y z
N LEU A 1 -19.18 -6.56 -1.73
CA LEU A 1 -20.26 -6.00 -0.89
C LEU A 1 -20.53 -4.57 -1.34
N GLN A 2 -21.80 -4.12 -1.43
CA GLN A 2 -22.10 -2.71 -1.78
C GLN A 2 -21.90 -1.85 -0.53
N TRP A 3 -20.88 -0.99 -0.56
CA TRP A 3 -20.50 -0.10 0.53
C TRP A 3 -20.85 1.34 0.21
N GLU A 4 -21.26 2.12 1.20
CA GLU A 4 -21.54 3.54 1.02
C GLU A 4 -20.22 4.32 1.08
N GLY A 5 -19.63 4.55 -0.10
CA GLY A 5 -18.40 5.31 -0.30
C GLY A 5 -18.64 6.82 -0.32
N VAL A 6 -17.54 7.59 -0.43
CA VAL A 6 -17.59 9.06 -0.44
C VAL A 6 -18.29 9.60 -1.69
N ASP A 7 -18.14 8.91 -2.82
CA ASP A 7 -18.71 9.30 -4.12
C ASP A 7 -19.98 8.50 -4.48
N GLY A 8 -20.49 7.68 -3.55
CA GLY A 8 -21.68 6.84 -3.73
C GLY A 8 -21.43 5.36 -3.47
N PRO A 9 -22.36 4.47 -3.86
CA PRO A 9 -22.22 3.03 -3.67
C PRO A 9 -21.04 2.44 -4.44
N GLU A 10 -20.14 1.78 -3.72
CA GLU A 10 -18.92 1.16 -4.27
C GLU A 10 -18.88 -0.34 -3.97
N ALA A 11 -18.33 -1.12 -4.90
CA ALA A 11 -18.09 -2.54 -4.67
C ALA A 11 -16.81 -2.72 -3.83
N VAL A 12 -16.98 -3.22 -2.61
CA VAL A 12 -15.89 -3.51 -1.68
C VAL A 12 -15.75 -5.00 -1.47
N ASP A 13 -14.56 -5.53 -1.76
CA ASP A 13 -14.23 -6.95 -1.61
C ASP A 13 -13.34 -7.24 -0.38
N LEU A 14 -12.70 -6.21 0.18
CA LEU A 14 -11.83 -6.31 1.35
C LEU A 14 -12.09 -5.17 2.33
N VAL A 15 -12.33 -5.49 3.59
CA VAL A 15 -12.43 -4.53 4.70
C VAL A 15 -11.37 -4.89 5.73
N VAL A 16 -10.54 -3.92 6.11
CA VAL A 16 -9.50 -4.11 7.14
C VAL A 16 -9.81 -3.22 8.34
N LEU A 17 -9.83 -3.84 9.52
CA LEU A 17 -10.01 -3.17 10.81
C LEU A 17 -8.72 -3.25 11.61
N LEU A 18 -8.19 -2.08 12.00
CA LEU A 18 -7.02 -1.98 12.87
C LEU A 18 -7.45 -1.65 14.29
N ALA A 19 -7.29 -2.61 15.20
CA ALA A 19 -7.51 -2.41 16.63
C ALA A 19 -6.19 -1.97 17.28
N ILE A 20 -6.13 -0.72 17.75
CA ILE A 20 -4.91 -0.14 18.30
C ILE A 20 -5.11 0.25 19.76
N PRO A 21 -4.17 -0.12 20.65
CA PRO A 21 -4.20 0.31 22.05
C PRO A 21 -4.26 1.83 22.18
N LEU A 22 -5.04 2.33 23.15
CA LEU A 22 -5.24 3.77 23.38
C LEU A 22 -3.92 4.52 23.65
N ASN A 23 -2.94 3.88 24.26
CA ASN A 23 -1.61 4.44 24.53
C ASN A 23 -0.74 4.61 23.28
N GLU A 24 -1.16 4.08 22.13
CA GLU A 24 -0.50 4.18 20.84
C GLU A 24 -1.34 4.95 19.80
N ALA A 25 -2.42 5.57 20.26
CA ALA A 25 -3.23 6.48 19.44
C ALA A 25 -2.38 7.67 18.95
N GLY A 26 -2.68 8.19 17.76
CA GLY A 26 -1.95 9.32 17.19
C GLY A 26 -0.80 8.94 16.23
N THR A 27 -0.06 7.86 16.49
CA THR A 27 1.15 7.52 15.72
C THR A 27 1.07 6.14 15.05
N THR A 28 0.84 5.07 15.83
CA THR A 28 0.92 3.69 15.33
C THR A 28 -0.14 3.40 14.26
N HIS A 29 -1.35 3.97 14.38
CA HIS A 29 -2.40 3.80 13.37
C HIS A 29 -1.98 4.29 11.99
N MET A 30 -1.33 5.45 11.90
CA MET A 30 -0.89 6.00 10.63
C MET A 30 0.23 5.15 10.01
N GLN A 31 1.14 4.65 10.83
CA GLN A 31 2.23 3.79 10.38
C GLN A 31 1.71 2.44 9.86
N LEU A 32 0.79 1.80 10.60
CA LEU A 32 0.18 0.54 10.19
C LEU A 32 -0.68 0.70 8.94
N LEU A 33 -1.50 1.76 8.86
CA LEU A 33 -2.28 2.07 7.67
C LEU A 33 -1.38 2.26 6.45
N THR A 34 -0.33 3.07 6.58
CA THR A 34 0.60 3.33 5.48
C THR A 34 1.26 2.03 5.02
N ALA A 35 1.84 1.26 5.95
CA ALA A 35 2.51 0.00 5.64
C ALA A 35 1.59 -1.01 4.96
N LEU A 36 0.35 -1.14 5.45
CA LEU A 36 -0.66 -2.01 4.85
C LEU A 36 -1.04 -1.52 3.44
N THR A 37 -1.32 -0.24 3.26
CA THR A 37 -1.69 0.32 1.94
C THR A 37 -0.58 0.19 0.91
N THR A 38 0.68 0.38 1.31
CA THR A 38 1.85 0.15 0.43
C THR A 38 1.94 -1.31 0.01
N ARG A 39 1.77 -2.26 0.95
CA ARG A 39 1.78 -3.69 0.60
C ARG A 39 0.60 -4.06 -0.32
N LEU A 40 -0.59 -3.51 -0.07
CA LEU A 40 -1.77 -3.75 -0.90
C LEU A 40 -1.73 -3.09 -2.28
N ALA A 41 -0.79 -2.16 -2.52
CA ALA A 41 -0.52 -1.58 -3.84
C ALA A 41 0.28 -2.53 -4.76
N ASP A 42 0.84 -3.61 -4.21
CA ASP A 42 1.42 -4.71 -4.97
C ASP A 42 0.31 -5.71 -5.38
N ASP A 43 0.16 -5.93 -6.68
CA ASP A 43 -0.89 -6.79 -7.23
C ASP A 43 -0.69 -8.27 -6.86
N GLU A 44 0.55 -8.75 -6.70
CA GLU A 44 0.83 -10.14 -6.29
C GLU A 44 0.51 -10.35 -4.81
N ILE A 45 0.86 -9.39 -3.96
CA ILE A 45 0.49 -9.42 -2.53
C ILE A 45 -1.04 -9.36 -2.40
N ARG A 46 -1.69 -8.45 -3.12
CA ARG A 46 -3.16 -8.32 -3.12
C ARG A 46 -3.85 -9.61 -3.54
N ALA A 47 -3.39 -10.25 -4.61
CA ALA A 47 -3.96 -11.51 -5.08
C ALA A 47 -3.79 -12.63 -4.04
N ARG A 48 -2.61 -12.73 -3.41
CA ARG A 48 -2.38 -13.71 -2.33
C ARG A 48 -3.32 -13.48 -1.15
N ILE A 49 -3.46 -12.24 -0.69
CA ILE A 49 -4.37 -11.87 0.40
C ILE A 49 -5.82 -12.26 0.07
N GLN A 50 -6.28 -12.04 -1.16
CA GLN A 50 -7.64 -12.42 -1.58
C GLN A 50 -7.83 -13.93 -1.72
N SER A 51 -6.77 -14.68 -2.01
CA SER A 51 -6.81 -16.15 -2.11
C SER A 51 -6.68 -16.88 -0.78
N ALA A 52 -6.25 -16.19 0.29
CA ALA A 52 -6.05 -16.78 1.60
C ALA A 52 -7.39 -17.27 2.19
N THR A 53 -7.39 -18.53 2.64
CA THR A 53 -8.58 -19.18 3.21
C THR A 53 -8.49 -19.37 4.72
N THR A 54 -7.29 -19.20 5.28
CA THR A 54 -7.00 -19.31 6.70
C THR A 54 -6.32 -18.06 7.26
N PRO A 55 -6.45 -17.78 8.57
CA PRO A 55 -5.75 -16.65 9.20
C PRO A 55 -4.23 -16.70 9.05
N ASP A 56 -3.63 -17.90 9.11
CA ASP A 56 -2.18 -18.09 8.97
C ASP A 56 -1.69 -17.78 7.55
N GLU A 57 -2.45 -18.18 6.52
CA GLU A 57 -2.15 -17.83 5.13
C GLU A 57 -2.20 -16.31 4.90
N LEU A 58 -3.19 -15.64 5.49
CA LEU A 58 -3.32 -14.19 5.41
C LEU A 58 -2.13 -13.49 6.07
N LEU A 59 -1.76 -13.90 7.28
CA LEU A 59 -0.60 -13.35 8.00
C LEU A 59 0.70 -13.59 7.22
N SER A 60 0.88 -14.78 6.66
CA SER A 60 2.05 -15.10 5.84
C SER A 60 2.14 -14.22 4.58
N ALA A 61 1.02 -13.96 3.91
CA ALA A 61 0.96 -13.06 2.76
C ALA A 61 1.29 -11.60 3.14
N LEU A 62 0.94 -11.18 4.36
CA LEU A 62 1.25 -9.86 4.90
C LEU A 62 2.68 -9.73 5.42
N ASP A 63 3.33 -10.83 5.81
CA ASP A 63 4.70 -10.82 6.33
C ASP A 63 5.75 -10.75 5.23
N ASP A 64 5.40 -11.15 4.01
CA ASP A 64 6.32 -11.17 2.88
C ASP A 64 6.88 -9.77 2.61
N LYS A 65 8.14 -9.58 3.00
CA LYS A 65 8.90 -8.37 2.73
C LYS A 65 9.25 -8.44 1.26
N GLY A 66 8.40 -7.82 0.44
CA GLY A 66 8.54 -7.71 -1.00
C GLY A 66 10.00 -7.73 -1.44
N GLY A 67 10.30 -8.70 -2.31
CA GLY A 67 11.64 -9.06 -2.74
C GLY A 67 12.48 -7.85 -3.13
N THR A 68 13.77 -7.97 -2.82
CA THR A 68 14.92 -7.23 -3.35
C THR A 68 14.55 -6.12 -4.33
N GLN A 69 14.54 -4.89 -3.82
CA GLN A 69 14.66 -3.70 -4.67
C GLN A 69 15.81 -3.96 -5.67
N PRO A 70 15.56 -3.94 -6.98
CA PRO A 70 16.64 -3.95 -7.94
C PRO A 70 17.38 -2.63 -7.78
N SER A 71 18.54 -2.66 -7.13
CA SER A 71 19.50 -1.55 -7.13
C SER A 71 20.09 -1.42 -8.53
N ALA A 72 19.28 -0.91 -9.47
CA ALA A 72 19.76 -0.53 -10.78
C ALA A 72 20.69 0.67 -10.62
N SER A 73 21.99 0.42 -10.80
CA SER A 73 23.01 1.46 -10.77
C SER A 73 23.01 2.16 -12.13
N PHE A 74 22.33 3.30 -12.22
CA PHE A 74 22.31 4.10 -13.45
C PHE A 74 23.51 5.07 -13.45
N SER A 75 24.62 4.68 -14.08
CA SER A 75 25.74 5.60 -14.28
C SER A 75 25.43 6.57 -15.43
N ASN A 76 25.42 7.88 -15.17
CA ASN A 76 25.15 9.00 -16.10
C ASN A 76 23.70 9.20 -16.58
N ALA A 77 22.69 8.72 -15.87
CA ALA A 77 21.30 9.09 -16.15
C ALA A 77 20.91 10.43 -15.50
N PRO A 78 20.02 11.24 -16.10
CA PRO A 78 19.47 12.43 -15.47
C PRO A 78 18.67 12.05 -14.21
N THR A 79 18.88 12.80 -13.12
CA THR A 79 18.10 12.63 -11.89
C THR A 79 16.70 13.21 -12.07
N ILE A 80 15.69 12.36 -11.96
CA ILE A 80 14.28 12.77 -12.00
C ILE A 80 13.74 12.82 -10.56
N VAL A 81 13.16 13.95 -10.17
CA VAL A 81 12.46 14.11 -8.89
C VAL A 81 10.96 14.24 -9.16
N CYS A 82 10.18 13.37 -8.53
CA CYS A 82 8.72 13.34 -8.63
C CYS A 82 8.09 13.77 -7.30
N VAL A 83 7.03 14.59 -7.34
CA VAL A 83 6.32 15.08 -6.13
C VAL A 83 4.84 14.75 -6.25
N THR A 84 4.25 14.21 -5.18
CA THR A 84 2.82 13.89 -5.09
C THR A 84 2.17 14.59 -3.90
N ALA A 85 0.90 14.93 -4.04
CA ALA A 85 0.08 15.44 -2.95
C ALA A 85 -1.40 15.05 -3.19
N CYS A 86 -2.04 14.46 -2.17
CA CYS A 86 -3.48 14.23 -2.16
C CYS A 86 -4.10 15.02 -0.99
N PRO A 87 -5.05 15.94 -1.25
CA PRO A 87 -5.67 16.75 -0.19
C PRO A 87 -6.58 15.93 0.73
N ALA A 88 -7.00 14.73 0.30
CA ALA A 88 -7.90 13.86 1.03
C ALA A 88 -7.19 12.97 2.08
N GLY A 89 -5.87 12.78 1.98
CA GLY A 89 -5.12 11.99 2.95
C GLY A 89 -3.77 11.46 2.48
N ILE A 90 -3.00 10.90 3.44
CA ILE A 90 -1.64 10.42 3.19
C ILE A 90 -1.59 9.13 2.34
N ALA A 91 -2.62 8.28 2.41
CA ALA A 91 -2.60 6.97 1.76
C ALA A 91 -2.43 7.10 0.24
N HIS A 92 -3.28 7.90 -0.42
CA HIS A 92 -3.19 8.11 -1.87
C HIS A 92 -1.93 8.89 -2.27
N THR A 93 -1.38 9.72 -1.36
CA THR A 93 -0.11 10.41 -1.59
C THR A 93 1.05 9.42 -1.72
N TYR A 94 1.15 8.45 -0.78
CA TYR A 94 2.17 7.41 -0.81
C TYR A 94 1.96 6.40 -1.95
N MET A 95 0.71 6.00 -2.24
CA MET A 95 0.43 5.15 -3.40
C MET A 95 0.85 5.81 -4.71
N ALA A 96 0.54 7.10 -4.89
CA ALA A 96 0.97 7.83 -6.08
C ALA A 96 2.49 7.94 -6.18
N ALA A 97 3.19 8.15 -5.06
CA ALA A 97 4.65 8.17 -5.03
C ALA A 97 5.24 6.83 -5.48
N GLU A 98 4.70 5.71 -4.98
CA GLU A 98 5.13 4.37 -5.37
C GLU A 98 4.89 4.08 -6.86
N TYR A 99 3.74 4.49 -7.41
CA TYR A 99 3.48 4.35 -8.85
C TYR A 99 4.45 5.16 -9.70
N LEU A 100 4.81 6.37 -9.28
CA LEU A 100 5.81 7.18 -9.98
C LEU A 100 7.19 6.52 -9.95
N GLU A 101 7.59 5.94 -8.83
CA GLU A 101 8.83 5.17 -8.75
C GLU A 101 8.80 3.92 -9.63
N LYS A 102 7.69 3.15 -9.62
CA LYS A 102 7.50 1.97 -10.49
C LYS A 102 7.57 2.36 -11.97
N ALA A 103 6.97 3.48 -12.36
CA ALA A 103 7.04 3.99 -13.72
C ALA A 103 8.46 4.44 -14.09
N GLY A 104 9.15 5.16 -13.20
CA GLY A 104 10.53 5.57 -13.39
C GLY A 104 11.49 4.40 -13.58
N ARG A 105 11.29 3.29 -12.85
CA ARG A 105 12.06 2.05 -13.03
C ARG A 105 11.85 1.36 -14.39
N LYS A 106 10.79 1.69 -15.12
CA LYS A 106 10.49 1.13 -16.46
C LYS A 106 11.02 1.99 -17.62
N LEU A 107 11.54 3.19 -17.34
CA LEU A 107 12.19 4.07 -18.31
C LEU A 107 13.64 3.66 -18.53
#